data_AF-A0AAX1ZZK7-F1
#
_entry.id   AF-A0AAX1ZZK7-F1
#
_cell.length_a   1.000
_cell.length_b   1.000
_cell.length_c   1.000
_cell.angle_alpha   90.00
_cell.angle_beta   90.00
_cell.angle_gamma   90.00
#
_symmetry.space_group_name_H-M   'P 1'
#
loop_
_entity.id
_entity.type
_entity.pdbx_description
1 polymer ?
#
loop_
_entity_poly.entity_id
_entity_poly.type
_entity_poly.pdbx_seq_one_letter_code
_entity_poly.pdbx_strand_id
1 'polypeptide(L)' 'MEKIDEKIKKYNQIKIDLLKIVKCIDCCTEDEKELYQNIAIEYSKELKRLKKSIESAYDVKICDYCFYLDEKE' A
#
# COMPACT_ATOMS: atom_id res chain seq x y z
N MET A 1 18.99 9.10 11.60
CA MET A 1 17.96 9.42 10.60
C MET A 1 17.82 8.22 9.69
N GLU A 2 16.61 7.73 9.49
CA GLU A 2 16.33 6.68 8.50
C GLU A 2 16.54 7.25 7.08
N LYS A 3 17.19 6.51 6.19
CA LYS A 3 17.48 6.96 4.82
C LYS A 3 16.19 6.94 3.97
N ILE A 4 16.14 7.79 2.93
CA ILE A 4 14.98 7.83 2.02
C ILE A 4 14.67 6.45 1.42
N ASP A 5 15.71 5.68 1.07
CA ASP A 5 15.58 4.32 0.53
C ASP A 5 14.85 3.35 1.47
N GLU A 6 15.14 3.41 2.77
CA GLU A 6 14.50 2.57 3.79
C GLU A 6 13.02 2.91 3.93
N LYS A 7 12.68 4.21 3.88
CA LYS A 7 11.29 4.67 3.90
C LYS A 7 10.53 4.28 2.63
N ILE A 8 11.17 4.38 1.46
CA ILE A 8 10.58 3.92 0.19
C ILE A 8 10.35 2.41 0.22
N LYS A 9 11.30 1.63 0.74
CA LYS A 9 11.12 0.17 0.93
C LYS A 9 9.91 -0.15 1.81
N LYS A 10 9.77 0.54 2.95
CA LYS A 10 8.61 0.39 3.85
C LYS A 10 7.29 0.77 3.16
N TYR A 11 7.28 1.90 2.45
CA TYR A 11 6.13 2.34 1.66
C TYR A 11 5.71 1.28 0.62
N ASN A 12 6.68 0.73 -0.12
CA ASN A 12 6.42 -0.31 -1.12
C ASN A 12 5.94 -1.63 -0.49
N GLN A 13 6.47 -2.01 0.68
CA GLN A 13 6.02 -3.21 1.39
C GLN A 13 4.54 -3.10 1.80
N ILE A 14 4.15 -1.96 2.39
CA ILE A 14 2.75 -1.70 2.76
C ILE A 14 1.85 -1.71 1.53
N LYS A 15 2.34 -1.21 0.38
CA LYS A 15 1.62 -1.26 -0.88
C LYS A 15 1.41 -2.70 -1.37
N ILE A 16 2.44 -3.54 -1.31
CA ILE A 16 2.35 -4.97 -1.67
C ILE A 16 1.37 -5.70 -0.76
N ASP A 17 1.44 -5.45 0.55
CA ASP A 17 0.58 -6.13 1.51
C ASP A 17 -0.89 -5.73 1.33
N LEU A 18 -1.16 -4.44 1.08
CA LEU A 18 -2.48 -3.96 0.71
C LEU A 18 -3.02 -4.68 -0.52
N LEU A 19 -2.20 -4.86 -1.57
CA LEU A 19 -2.62 -5.59 -2.78
C LEU A 19 -2.98 -7.04 -2.49
N LYS A 20 -2.22 -7.71 -1.63
CA LYS A 20 -2.53 -9.09 -1.21
C LYS A 20 -3.86 -9.16 -0.46
N ILE A 21 -4.08 -8.24 0.48
CA ILE A 21 -5.34 -8.16 1.25
C ILE A 21 -6.52 -7.93 0.32
N VAL A 22 -6.41 -6.98 -0.63
CA VAL A 22 -7.48 -6.69 -1.58
C VAL A 22 -7.80 -7.90 -2.44
N LYS A 23 -6.79 -8.64 -2.93
CA LYS A 23 -7.01 -9.90 -3.65
C LYS A 23 -7.74 -10.95 -2.80
N CYS A 24 -7.51 -10.99 -1.49
CA CYS A 24 -8.23 -11.90 -0.60
C CYS A 24 -9.72 -11.54 -0.46
N ILE A 25 -10.10 -10.26 -0.55
CA ILE A 25 -11.51 -9.82 -0.48
C ILE A 25 -12.35 -10.45 -1.61
N ASP A 26 -11.73 -10.69 -2.77
CA ASP A 26 -12.41 -11.28 -3.93
C ASP A 26 -12.65 -12.80 -3.80
N CYS A 27 -11.95 -13.48 -2.88
CA CYS A 27 -11.97 -14.94 -2.76
C CYS A 27 -12.31 -15.46 -1.35
N CYS A 28 -12.45 -14.59 -0.35
CA CYS A 28 -12.80 -14.98 1.02
C CYS A 28 -14.31 -15.22 1.18
N THR A 29 -14.70 -15.81 2.31
CA THR A 29 -16.11 -15.93 2.69
C THR A 29 -16.68 -14.59 3.11
N GLU A 30 -18.02 -14.43 3.09
CA GLU A 30 -18.67 -13.18 3.52
C GLU A 30 -18.36 -12.82 4.98
N ASP A 31 -18.18 -13.83 5.85
CA ASP A 31 -17.84 -13.63 7.26
C ASP A 31 -16.44 -13.02 7.45
N GLU A 32 -15.50 -13.31 6.56
CA GLU A 32 -14.13 -12.79 6.61
C GLU A 32 -13.97 -11.49 5.78
N LYS A 33 -14.92 -11.21 4.89
CA LYS A 33 -14.87 -10.10 3.95
C LYS A 33 -14.84 -8.75 4.64
N GLU A 34 -15.69 -8.54 5.64
CA GLU A 34 -15.70 -7.31 6.44
C GLU A 34 -14.35 -7.10 7.13
N LEU A 35 -13.76 -8.17 7.68
CA LEU A 35 -12.44 -8.12 8.30
C LEU A 35 -11.37 -7.69 7.28
N TYR A 36 -11.28 -8.35 6.12
CA TYR A 36 -10.30 -8.00 5.10
C TYR A 36 -10.51 -6.59 4.54
N GLN A 37 -11.76 -6.13 4.37
CA GLN A 37 -12.07 -4.76 3.98
C GLN A 37 -11.58 -3.73 5.01
N ASN A 38 -11.82 -3.99 6.30
CA ASN A 38 -11.34 -3.12 7.38
C ASN A 38 -9.81 -3.05 7.42
N ILE A 39 -9.14 -4.20 7.25
CA ILE A 39 -7.67 -4.24 7.15
C ILE A 39 -7.19 -3.43 5.94
N ALA A 40 -7.79 -3.60 4.76
CA ALA A 40 -7.43 -2.84 3.57
C ALA A 40 -7.58 -1.33 3.76
N ILE A 41 -8.63 -0.90 4.46
CA ILE A 41 -8.84 0.52 4.80
C ILE A 41 -7.68 1.05 5.65
N GLU A 42 -7.28 0.36 6.72
CA GLU A 42 -6.19 0.80 7.58
C GLU A 42 -4.83 0.86 6.86
N TYR A 43 -4.52 -0.16 6.05
CA TYR A 43 -3.32 -0.14 5.20
C TYR A 43 -3.34 1.03 4.21
N SER A 44 -4.49 1.35 3.62
CA SER A 44 -4.61 2.49 2.70
C SER A 44 -4.36 3.84 3.38
N LYS A 45 -4.77 3.98 4.65
CA LYS A 45 -4.52 5.19 5.47
C LYS A 45 -3.03 5.34 5.77
N GLU A 46 -2.40 4.26 6.23
CA GLU A 46 -0.96 4.26 6.53
C GLU A 46 -0.12 4.51 5.28
N LEU A 47 -0.48 3.93 4.14
CA LEU A 47 0.18 4.19 2.86
C LEU A 47 0.13 5.68 2.49
N LYS A 48 -1.03 6.33 2.63
CA LYS A 48 -1.19 7.78 2.39
C LYS A 48 -0.38 8.62 3.37
N ARG A 49 -0.33 8.20 4.64
CA ARG A 49 0.43 8.90 5.70
C ARG A 49 1.93 8.84 5.44
N LEU A 50 2.46 7.65 5.14
CA LEU A 50 3.86 7.45 4.79
C LEU A 50 4.25 8.20 3.52
N LYS A 51 3.39 8.18 2.50
CA LYS A 51 3.59 8.98 1.29
C LYS A 51 3.83 10.44 1.64
N LYS A 52 2.87 11.07 2.32
CA LYS A 52 2.97 12.48 2.73
C LYS A 52 4.22 12.74 3.56
N SER A 53 4.56 11.83 4.48
CA SER A 53 5.75 11.96 5.32
C SER A 53 7.05 11.94 4.51
N ILE A 54 7.16 11.08 3.48
CA ILE A 54 8.34 11.02 2.62
C ILE A 54 8.40 12.25 1.72
N GLU A 55 7.28 12.62 1.09
CA GLU A 55 7.21 13.78 0.21
C GLU A 55 7.59 15.07 0.95
N SER A 56 7.08 15.29 2.16
CA SER A 56 7.43 16.46 2.97
C SER A 56 8.84 16.43 3.56
N ALA A 57 9.41 15.24 3.83
CA ALA A 57 10.73 15.14 4.44
C ALA A 57 11.90 15.28 3.44
N TYR A 58 11.67 14.94 2.18
CA TYR A 58 12.74 14.93 1.16
C TYR A 58 12.43 15.80 -0.06
N ASP A 59 11.30 16.54 -0.06
CA ASP A 59 10.84 17.37 -1.18
C ASP A 59 10.76 16.62 -2.51
N VAL A 60 10.17 15.41 -2.45
CA VAL A 60 9.96 14.52 -3.60
C VAL A 60 8.47 14.28 -3.82
N LYS A 61 8.11 13.73 -4.98
CA LYS A 61 6.76 13.19 -5.24
C LYS A 61 6.84 11.70 -5.48
N ILE A 62 6.04 10.93 -4.75
CA ILE A 62 5.93 9.49 -4.96
C ILE A 62 4.83 9.22 -6.00
N CYS A 63 5.15 8.37 -6.98
CA CYS A 63 4.22 7.99 -8.04
C CYS A 63 3.00 7.23 -7.49
N ASP A 64 1.79 7.69 -7.85
CA ASP A 64 0.52 7.03 -7.51
C ASP A 64 0.14 5.90 -8.48
N TYR A 65 0.79 5.82 -9.65
CA TYR A 65 0.24 5.12 -10.82
C TYR A 65 0.72 3.68 -11.02
N CYS A 66 1.62 3.15 -10.19
CA CYS A 66 2.18 1.80 -10.42
C CYS A 66 1.24 0.66 -9.99
N PHE A 67 -0.06 0.72 -10.32
CA PHE A 67 -1.04 -0.35 -10.08
C PHE A 67 -1.25 -1.27 -11.31
N TYR A 68 -0.49 -1.08 -12.41
CA TYR A 68 -0.71 -1.77 -13.69
C TYR A 68 0.57 -2.19 -14.43
N LEU A 69 1.47 -2.92 -13.77
CA LEU A 69 2.55 -3.71 -14.40
C LEU A 69 2.73 -4.90 -13.43
N ASP A 70 2.34 -6.14 -13.70
CA ASP A 70 2.43 -6.96 -14.90
C ASP A 70 1.25 -7.94 -14.96
N GLU A 71 0.63 -8.08 -16.14
CA GLU A 71 0.06 -9.33 -16.69
C GLU A 71 -0.48 -9.01 -18.09
N LYS A 72 0.45 -8.90 -19.05
CA LYS A 72 0.16 -9.21 -20.45
C LYS A 72 1.09 -10.36 -20.84
N GLU A 73 0.62 -11.58 -20.64
CA GLU A 73 0.97 -12.73 -21.47
C GLU A 73 -0.31 -13.28 -22.09
#